data_AF-Q2W6R9-F1
#
_entry.id   AF-Q2W6R9-F1
#
_cell.length_a   1.000
_cell.length_b   1.000
_cell.length_c   1.000
_cell.angle_alpha   90.00
_cell.angle_beta   90.00
_cell.angle_gamma   90.00
#
_symmetry.space_group_name_H-M   'P 1'
#
loop_
_entity.id
_entity.type
_entity.pdbx_description
1 polymer ?
#
loop_
_entity_poly.entity_id
_entity_poly.type
_entity_poly.pdbx_seq_one_letter_code
_entity_poly.pdbx_strand_id
1 'polypeptide(L)'
;MRPPLGFPHIDITQWYALSWCCNRRQGRDGMAAPHVRLMDVSAAGFTPRRAGRGPDRTPRQTLSEFERAQVCRIAAEGAALAADVVRWHSDSKDAFHGDLELHLSHGLGVAALGALVMEILAWTRLLEPPDVPPTTLRTAREVIESQDPTVDPSVLDYHARAMLQQALTIKAKARQVSRLW
;
A
#
# COMPACT_ATOMS: atom_id res chain seq x y z
N MET A 1 -25.78 -6.07 -27.29
CA MET A 1 -25.13 -4.81 -26.85
C MET A 1 -25.01 -4.86 -25.33
N ARG A 2 -23.79 -4.92 -24.79
CA ARG A 2 -23.52 -4.94 -23.33
C ARG A 2 -23.30 -3.50 -22.84
N PRO A 3 -23.74 -3.12 -21.63
CA PRO A 3 -23.45 -1.81 -21.06
C PRO A 3 -21.98 -1.72 -20.61
N PRO A 4 -21.40 -0.51 -20.51
CA PRO A 4 -20.06 -0.33 -19.99
C PRO A 4 -20.04 -0.50 -18.47
N LEU A 5 -19.01 -1.17 -17.96
CA LEU A 5 -18.70 -1.27 -16.53
C LEU A 5 -18.27 0.12 -16.06
N GLY A 6 -19.20 0.88 -15.48
CA GLY A 6 -18.92 2.13 -14.81
C GLY A 6 -18.20 1.86 -13.49
N PHE A 7 -17.00 2.40 -13.33
CA PHE A 7 -16.34 2.49 -12.05
C PHE A 7 -17.21 3.34 -11.09
N PRO A 8 -17.37 2.96 -9.82
CA PRO A 8 -17.97 3.85 -8.85
C PRO A 8 -17.07 5.07 -8.69
N HIS A 9 -17.58 6.24 -9.02
CA HIS A 9 -16.93 7.52 -8.80
C HIS A 9 -16.87 7.78 -7.29
N ILE A 10 -15.78 7.36 -6.65
CA ILE A 10 -15.53 7.66 -5.23
C ILE A 10 -15.08 9.12 -5.16
N ASP A 11 -15.90 9.96 -4.53
CA ASP A 11 -15.60 11.37 -4.28
C ASP A 11 -14.58 11.50 -3.13
N ILE A 12 -13.29 11.43 -3.48
CA ILE A 12 -12.14 11.49 -2.55
C ILE A 12 -11.95 12.91 -1.97
N THR A 13 -12.68 13.90 -2.44
CA THR A 13 -12.51 15.32 -2.04
C THR A 13 -12.75 15.55 -0.54
N GLN A 14 -13.50 14.67 0.14
CA GLN A 14 -13.67 14.71 1.60
C GLN A 14 -12.41 14.33 2.39
N TRP A 15 -11.47 13.61 1.80
CA TRP A 15 -10.25 13.15 2.49
C TRP A 15 -9.12 14.19 2.50
N TYR A 16 -9.04 15.03 1.47
CA TYR A 16 -8.05 16.12 1.43
C TYR A 16 -8.24 17.14 2.56
N ALA A 17 -9.47 17.32 3.05
CA ALA A 17 -9.77 18.24 4.14
C ALA A 17 -9.21 17.79 5.51
N LEU A 18 -9.07 16.48 5.74
CA LEU A 18 -8.59 15.93 7.02
C LEU A 18 -7.06 15.84 7.10
N SER A 19 -6.38 15.60 5.96
CA SER A 19 -4.91 15.53 5.89
C SER A 19 -4.25 16.91 6.10
N TRP A 20 -4.92 18.00 5.69
CA TRP A 20 -4.34 19.36 5.74
C TRP A 20 -4.24 19.97 7.15
N CYS A 21 -4.95 19.45 8.15
CA CYS A 21 -4.90 19.98 9.51
C CYS A 21 -3.70 19.48 10.34
N CYS A 22 -3.08 18.35 9.99
CA CYS A 22 -1.97 17.78 10.78
C CYS A 22 -0.57 18.25 10.35
N ASN A 23 -0.39 18.78 9.13
CA ASN A 23 0.96 18.91 8.54
C ASN A 23 1.61 20.31 8.64
N ARG A 24 1.10 21.23 9.48
CA ARG A 24 1.63 22.61 9.61
C ARG A 24 2.57 22.83 10.81
N ARG A 25 3.16 21.79 11.41
CA ARG A 25 4.05 21.95 12.58
C ARG A 25 5.45 21.31 12.53
N GLN A 26 5.87 20.70 11.42
CA GLN A 26 7.23 20.15 11.35
C GLN A 26 7.93 20.55 10.06
N GLY A 27 8.49 21.76 10.08
CA GLY A 27 9.55 22.16 9.17
C GLY A 27 10.76 22.55 9.98
N ARG A 28 11.87 21.82 9.81
CA ARG A 28 13.25 22.31 9.59
C ARG A 28 14.30 21.28 10.04
N ASP A 29 15.38 21.26 9.24
CA ASP A 29 16.71 20.68 9.48
C ASP A 29 16.79 19.14 9.31
N GLY A 30 17.76 18.54 8.61
CA GLY A 30 18.99 19.01 7.99
C GLY A 30 19.70 17.84 7.26
N MET A 31 20.58 18.25 6.35
CA MET A 31 21.55 17.54 5.50
C MET A 31 22.26 16.30 6.09
N ALA A 32 22.43 15.24 5.28
CA ALA A 32 23.70 14.61 4.88
C ALA A 32 23.61 13.08 4.65
N ALA A 33 23.97 12.64 3.43
CA ALA A 33 24.32 11.26 3.12
C ALA A 33 25.80 10.99 3.44
N PRO A 34 26.19 9.72 3.67
CA PRO A 34 27.34 9.24 2.92
C PRO A 34 27.25 7.77 2.44
N HIS A 35 27.84 7.56 1.26
CA HIS A 35 28.16 6.27 0.66
C HIS A 35 29.29 5.55 1.42
N VAL A 36 29.21 4.22 1.54
CA VAL A 36 30.38 3.34 1.74
C VAL A 36 30.29 2.13 0.82
N ARG A 37 31.37 1.89 0.06
CA ARG A 37 31.55 0.78 -0.89
C ARG A 37 32.18 -0.45 -0.21
N LEU A 38 31.74 -1.62 -0.69
CA LEU A 38 32.35 -2.96 -0.80
C LEU A 38 33.71 -3.25 -0.13
N MET A 39 33.82 -4.43 0.49
CA MET A 39 34.63 -5.56 -0.06
C MET A 39 34.36 -6.89 0.67
N ASP A 40 34.59 -7.96 -0.09
CA ASP A 40 34.38 -9.40 0.11
C ASP A 40 34.92 -10.04 1.40
N VAL A 41 34.22 -11.10 1.86
CA VAL A 41 34.86 -12.36 2.26
C VAL A 41 33.99 -13.54 1.81
N SER A 42 34.57 -14.39 0.97
CA SER A 42 34.04 -15.68 0.49
C SER A 42 34.54 -16.84 1.37
N ALA A 43 33.65 -17.79 1.72
CA ALA A 43 33.91 -19.23 1.99
C ALA A 43 32.70 -19.75 2.81
N ALA A 44 32.10 -20.92 2.62
CA ALA A 44 32.28 -22.03 1.70
C ALA A 44 31.01 -22.91 1.78
N GLY A 45 30.71 -23.67 0.72
CA GLY A 45 30.10 -25.00 0.87
C GLY A 45 28.58 -25.14 0.81
N PHE A 46 27.93 -24.66 -0.26
CA PHE A 46 26.74 -25.35 -0.83
C PHE A 46 26.57 -24.89 -2.28
N THR A 47 26.70 -25.80 -3.25
CA THR A 47 26.47 -25.50 -4.67
C THR A 47 25.07 -25.96 -5.08
N PRO A 48 24.03 -25.10 -5.05
CA PRO A 48 22.83 -25.38 -5.81
C PRO A 48 23.17 -25.22 -7.30
N ARG A 49 23.14 -26.36 -8.00
CA ARG A 49 22.97 -26.54 -9.45
C ARG A 49 22.76 -25.23 -10.20
N ARG A 50 23.73 -24.84 -11.06
CA ARG A 50 23.61 -23.72 -12.02
C ARG A 50 22.22 -23.74 -12.64
N ALA A 51 21.36 -22.82 -12.19
CA ALA A 51 20.21 -22.41 -12.99
C ALA A 51 20.81 -21.89 -14.29
N GLY A 52 20.46 -22.53 -15.41
CA GLY A 52 20.78 -22.00 -16.72
C GLY A 52 20.37 -20.54 -16.77
N ARG A 53 21.17 -19.73 -17.46
CA ARG A 53 20.86 -18.32 -17.76
C ARG A 53 19.46 -18.29 -18.36
N GLY A 54 18.45 -18.02 -17.53
CA GLY A 54 17.08 -17.84 -17.98
C GLY A 54 17.07 -16.73 -19.03
N PRO A 55 16.13 -16.76 -19.98
CA PRO A 55 16.04 -15.72 -21.00
C PRO A 55 16.08 -14.36 -20.30
N ASP A 56 16.96 -13.51 -20.82
CA ASP A 56 17.27 -12.17 -20.38
C ASP A 56 16.03 -11.52 -19.76
N ARG A 57 15.99 -11.41 -18.43
CA ARG A 57 14.89 -10.74 -17.70
C ARG A 57 15.07 -9.24 -17.88
N THR A 58 14.93 -8.79 -19.13
CA THR A 58 14.63 -7.39 -19.39
C THR A 58 13.31 -7.09 -18.68
N PRO A 59 13.27 -6.06 -17.82
CA PRO A 59 12.02 -5.61 -17.21
C PRO A 59 11.00 -5.37 -18.32
N ARG A 60 9.85 -6.04 -18.26
CA ARG A 60 8.83 -5.89 -19.28
C ARG A 60 8.24 -4.50 -19.15
N GLN A 61 8.11 -3.81 -20.28
CA GLN A 61 7.69 -2.42 -20.31
C GLN A 61 6.18 -2.23 -20.16
N THR A 62 5.40 -3.32 -20.19
CA THR A 62 3.92 -3.29 -20.18
C THR A 62 3.35 -4.46 -19.38
N LEU A 63 2.20 -4.25 -18.74
CA LEU A 63 1.45 -5.29 -18.03
C LEU A 63 0.72 -6.23 -19.00
N SER A 64 0.86 -7.54 -18.75
CA SER A 64 0.04 -8.58 -19.37
C SER A 64 -1.43 -8.50 -18.93
N GLU A 65 -2.33 -9.12 -19.68
CA GLU A 65 -3.75 -9.20 -19.33
C GLU A 65 -3.98 -9.88 -17.98
N PHE A 66 -3.21 -10.94 -17.67
CA PHE A 66 -3.29 -11.63 -16.40
C PHE A 66 -2.89 -10.73 -15.23
N GLU A 67 -1.79 -9.97 -15.36
CA GLU A 67 -1.36 -9.01 -14.33
C GLU A 67 -2.40 -7.90 -14.15
N ARG A 68 -2.99 -7.39 -15.24
CA ARG A 68 -4.10 -6.42 -15.15
C ARG A 68 -5.29 -6.99 -14.40
N ALA A 69 -5.67 -8.25 -14.65
CA ALA A 69 -6.74 -8.91 -13.91
C ALA A 69 -6.41 -9.10 -12.41
N GLN A 70 -5.13 -9.28 -12.06
CA GLN A 70 -4.70 -9.29 -10.65
C GLN A 70 -4.77 -7.90 -10.02
N VAL A 71 -4.29 -6.86 -10.72
CA VAL A 71 -4.38 -5.46 -10.29
C VAL A 71 -5.85 -5.08 -10.04
N CYS A 72 -6.77 -5.43 -10.95
CA CYS A 72 -8.20 -5.16 -10.80
C CYS A 72 -8.80 -5.86 -9.57
N ARG A 73 -8.41 -7.11 -9.30
CA ARG A 73 -8.87 -7.83 -8.09
C ARG A 73 -8.36 -7.19 -6.81
N ILE A 74 -7.09 -6.81 -6.78
CA ILE A 74 -6.49 -6.10 -5.64
C ILE A 74 -7.15 -4.74 -5.44
N ALA A 75 -7.49 -4.03 -6.52
CA ALA A 75 -8.22 -2.77 -6.45
C ALA A 75 -9.61 -2.94 -5.84
N ALA A 76 -10.34 -3.98 -6.22
CA ALA A 76 -11.63 -4.30 -5.62
C ALA A 76 -11.50 -4.64 -4.13
N GLU A 77 -10.51 -5.46 -3.75
CA GLU A 77 -10.23 -5.78 -2.34
C GLU A 77 -9.87 -4.52 -1.53
N GLY A 78 -9.02 -3.64 -2.09
CA GLY A 78 -8.62 -2.38 -1.44
C GLY A 78 -9.76 -1.38 -1.30
N ALA A 79 -10.64 -1.27 -2.30
CA ALA A 79 -11.83 -0.43 -2.24
C ALA A 79 -12.86 -0.94 -1.22
N ALA A 80 -13.04 -2.26 -1.14
CA ALA A 80 -13.90 -2.87 -0.12
C ALA A 80 -13.36 -2.60 1.29
N LEU A 81 -12.05 -2.79 1.51
CA LEU A 81 -11.41 -2.45 2.78
C LEU A 81 -11.57 -0.96 3.12
N ALA A 82 -11.41 -0.06 2.15
CA ALA A 82 -11.61 1.38 2.35
C ALA A 82 -13.03 1.68 2.86
N ALA A 83 -14.05 1.06 2.25
CA ALA A 83 -15.43 1.20 2.67
C ALA A 83 -15.67 0.66 4.09
N ASP A 84 -15.06 -0.48 4.44
CA ASP A 84 -15.15 -1.07 5.76
C ASP A 84 -14.52 -0.17 6.83
N VAL A 85 -13.36 0.43 6.55
CA VAL A 85 -12.68 1.38 7.45
C VAL A 85 -13.53 2.64 7.66
N VAL A 86 -14.14 3.19 6.61
CA VAL A 86 -15.04 4.36 6.73
C VAL A 86 -16.26 4.04 7.56
N ARG A 87 -16.89 2.89 7.32
CA ARG A 87 -18.06 2.44 8.09
C ARG A 87 -17.69 2.29 9.56
N TRP A 88 -16.63 1.54 9.85
CA TRP A 88 -16.13 1.36 11.21
C TRP A 88 -15.79 2.70 11.89
N HIS A 89 -15.12 3.62 11.20
CA HIS A 89 -14.80 4.93 11.75
C HIS A 89 -16.05 5.75 12.09
N SER A 90 -17.09 5.65 11.26
CA SER A 90 -18.36 6.34 11.47
C SER A 90 -19.13 5.75 12.65
N ASP A 91 -19.28 4.42 12.67
CA ASP A 91 -19.97 3.69 13.74
C ASP A 91 -19.33 3.93 15.11
N SER A 92 -18.00 4.10 15.13
CA SER A 92 -17.25 4.29 16.37
C SER A 92 -17.25 5.73 16.88
N LYS A 93 -17.46 6.75 16.02
CA LYS A 93 -17.53 8.17 16.46
C LYS A 93 -18.62 8.40 17.50
N ASP A 94 -19.74 7.71 17.35
CA ASP A 94 -20.90 7.85 18.24
C ASP A 94 -20.72 7.05 19.54
N ALA A 95 -19.77 6.11 19.59
CA ALA A 95 -19.56 5.20 20.71
C ALA A 95 -18.51 5.66 21.73
N PHE A 96 -17.58 6.56 21.36
CA PHE A 96 -16.50 7.01 22.25
C PHE A 96 -16.91 8.20 23.10
N HIS A 97 -17.66 7.96 24.17
CA HIS A 97 -17.89 8.98 25.21
C HIS A 97 -17.21 8.57 26.51
N GLY A 98 -16.11 9.24 26.85
CA GLY A 98 -15.47 9.17 28.17
C GLY A 98 -14.24 8.27 28.31
N ASP A 99 -13.84 7.51 27.29
CA ASP A 99 -12.64 6.66 27.32
C ASP A 99 -11.56 7.17 26.36
N LEU A 100 -10.50 7.78 26.93
CA LEU A 100 -9.39 8.35 26.19
C LEU A 100 -8.51 7.28 25.53
N GLU A 101 -8.27 6.16 26.20
CA GLU A 101 -7.38 5.11 25.71
C GLU A 101 -8.00 4.47 24.45
N LEU A 102 -9.29 4.18 24.53
CA LEU A 102 -10.05 3.68 23.40
C LEU A 102 -10.09 4.68 22.22
N HIS A 103 -10.23 5.98 22.51
CA HIS A 103 -10.18 7.02 21.47
C HIS A 103 -8.81 7.11 20.77
N LEU A 104 -7.71 6.99 21.54
CA LEU A 104 -6.34 6.99 20.99
C LEU A 104 -6.07 5.73 20.16
N SER A 105 -6.49 4.57 20.66
CA SER A 105 -6.39 3.29 19.95
C SER A 105 -7.12 3.35 18.60
N HIS A 106 -8.35 3.87 18.61
CA HIS A 106 -9.15 4.09 17.39
C HIS A 106 -8.46 5.04 16.42
N GLY A 107 -8.02 6.21 16.91
CA GLY A 107 -7.34 7.20 16.08
C GLY A 107 -6.08 6.66 15.42
N LEU A 108 -5.29 5.87 16.16
CA LEU A 108 -4.11 5.19 15.63
C LEU A 108 -4.47 4.14 14.58
N GLY A 109 -5.52 3.34 14.84
CA GLY A 109 -6.04 2.36 13.89
C GLY A 109 -6.48 3.01 12.58
N VAL A 110 -7.27 4.07 12.65
CA VAL A 110 -7.73 4.85 11.49
C VAL A 110 -6.55 5.43 10.71
N ALA A 111 -5.55 5.99 11.39
CA ALA A 111 -4.37 6.55 10.73
C ALA A 111 -3.56 5.48 9.98
N ALA A 112 -3.29 4.34 10.63
CA ALA A 112 -2.52 3.25 10.04
C ALA A 112 -3.26 2.60 8.85
N LEU A 113 -4.56 2.33 9.02
CA LEU A 113 -5.41 1.77 7.98
C LEU A 113 -5.57 2.74 6.80
N GLY A 114 -5.81 4.02 7.09
CA GLY A 114 -5.92 5.06 6.09
C GLY A 114 -4.66 5.18 5.24
N ALA A 115 -3.47 5.15 5.85
CA ALA A 115 -2.21 5.17 5.12
C ALA A 115 -2.07 3.97 4.17
N LEU A 116 -2.30 2.75 4.66
CA LEU A 116 -2.22 1.53 3.84
C LEU A 116 -3.23 1.50 2.69
N VAL A 117 -4.48 1.89 2.98
CA VAL A 117 -5.53 1.99 1.96
C VAL A 117 -5.15 3.00 0.89
N MET A 118 -4.65 4.18 1.28
CA MET A 118 -4.21 5.20 0.34
C MET A 118 -3.04 4.75 -0.53
N GLU A 119 -2.06 4.01 0.02
CA GLU A 119 -0.97 3.42 -0.77
C GLU A 119 -1.49 2.40 -1.79
N ILE A 120 -2.40 1.51 -1.37
CA ILE A 120 -3.01 0.52 -2.26
C ILE A 120 -3.78 1.23 -3.38
N LEU A 121 -4.62 2.22 -3.05
CA LEU A 121 -5.40 2.96 -4.05
C LEU A 121 -4.50 3.77 -4.99
N ALA A 122 -3.47 4.44 -4.47
CA ALA A 122 -2.49 5.18 -5.28
C ALA A 122 -1.78 4.23 -6.26
N TRP A 123 -1.34 3.06 -5.79
CA TRP A 123 -0.76 2.02 -6.64
C TRP A 123 -1.73 1.60 -7.75
N THR A 124 -3.00 1.31 -7.43
CA THR A 124 -3.98 0.90 -8.45
C THR A 124 -4.24 2.00 -9.49
N ARG A 125 -4.29 3.27 -9.05
CA ARG A 125 -4.59 4.41 -9.93
C ARG A 125 -3.48 4.65 -10.94
N LEU A 126 -2.22 4.44 -10.56
CA LEU A 126 -1.08 4.51 -11.47
C LEU A 126 -1.10 3.41 -12.54
N LEU A 127 -1.76 2.28 -12.26
CA LEU A 127 -1.82 1.11 -13.13
C LEU A 127 -3.13 0.95 -13.91
N GLU A 128 -4.10 1.84 -13.68
CA GLU A 128 -5.40 1.82 -14.38
C GLU A 128 -5.30 2.06 -15.90
N PRO A 129 -4.43 2.96 -16.40
CA PRO A 129 -4.29 3.16 -17.85
C PRO A 129 -3.85 1.87 -18.56
N PRO A 130 -4.34 1.59 -19.78
CA PRO A 130 -3.99 0.36 -20.50
C PRO A 130 -2.52 0.31 -20.95
N ASP A 131 -1.91 1.48 -21.18
CA ASP A 131 -0.54 1.66 -21.65
C ASP A 131 0.28 2.44 -20.62
N VAL A 132 0.68 1.74 -19.56
CA VAL A 132 1.47 2.33 -18.47
C VAL A 132 2.94 2.40 -18.88
N PRO A 133 3.58 3.58 -18.91
CA PRO A 133 4.99 3.67 -19.24
C PRO A 133 5.87 3.07 -18.13
N PRO A 134 7.09 2.60 -18.45
CA PRO A 134 7.99 1.97 -17.47
C PRO A 134 8.33 2.84 -16.25
N THR A 135 8.33 4.17 -16.42
CA THR A 135 8.52 5.12 -15.32
C THR A 135 7.38 5.06 -14.32
N THR A 136 6.13 5.02 -14.79
CA THR A 136 4.94 4.91 -13.94
C THR A 136 4.88 3.54 -13.25
N LEU A 137 5.29 2.46 -13.93
CA LEU A 137 5.45 1.16 -13.29
C LEU A 137 6.43 1.27 -12.11
N ARG A 138 7.63 1.82 -12.34
CA ARG A 138 8.61 2.03 -11.27
C ARG A 138 8.04 2.84 -10.10
N THR A 139 7.38 3.96 -10.38
CA THR A 139 6.74 4.77 -9.34
C THR A 139 5.66 4.00 -8.57
N ALA A 140 4.82 3.22 -9.26
CA ALA A 140 3.83 2.38 -8.60
C ALA A 140 4.52 1.37 -7.66
N ARG A 141 5.60 0.74 -8.12
CA ARG A 141 6.37 -0.18 -7.30
C ARG A 141 6.96 0.50 -6.06
N GLU A 142 7.54 1.69 -6.21
CA GLU A 142 8.06 2.48 -5.08
C GLU A 142 6.97 2.80 -4.05
N VAL A 143 5.76 3.16 -4.51
CA VAL A 143 4.61 3.45 -3.63
C VAL A 143 4.24 2.23 -2.79
N ILE A 144 4.20 1.03 -3.38
CA ILE A 144 3.74 -0.19 -2.67
C ILE A 144 4.86 -0.91 -1.90
N GLU A 145 6.12 -0.69 -2.29
CA GLU A 145 7.31 -1.18 -1.58
C GLU A 145 7.72 -0.30 -0.39
N SER A 146 7.05 0.85 -0.21
CA SER A 146 7.12 1.67 1.01
C SER A 146 6.97 0.82 2.27
N GLN A 147 7.59 1.26 3.36
CA GLN A 147 7.57 0.54 4.64
C GLN A 147 6.15 0.34 5.16
N ASP A 148 5.92 -0.76 5.87
CA ASP A 148 4.66 -0.98 6.55
C ASP A 148 4.56 -0.06 7.79
N PRO A 149 3.35 0.36 8.19
CA PRO A 149 3.19 1.23 9.35
C PRO A 149 3.78 0.57 10.60
N THR A 150 4.58 1.32 11.37
CA THR A 150 5.27 0.84 12.58
C THR A 150 4.36 0.82 13.81
N VAL A 151 3.08 0.50 13.62
CA VAL A 151 2.10 0.46 14.72
C VAL A 151 2.21 -0.88 15.42
N ASP A 152 2.41 -0.87 16.74
CA ASP A 152 2.30 -2.07 17.56
C ASP A 152 0.84 -2.57 17.53
N PRO A 153 0.56 -3.79 17.04
CA PRO A 153 -0.79 -4.31 17.03
C PRO A 153 -1.41 -4.39 18.44
N SER A 154 -0.61 -4.51 19.50
CA SER A 154 -1.12 -4.68 20.87
C SER A 154 -1.92 -3.48 21.38
N VAL A 155 -1.64 -2.27 20.86
CA VAL A 155 -2.31 -1.03 21.25
C VAL A 155 -3.58 -0.74 20.44
N LEU A 156 -3.90 -1.59 19.47
CA LEU A 156 -5.07 -1.46 18.61
C LEU A 156 -6.23 -2.32 19.14
N ASP A 157 -7.45 -1.81 19.03
CA ASP A 157 -8.65 -2.60 19.28
C ASP A 157 -8.75 -3.81 18.33
N TYR A 158 -9.65 -4.73 18.65
CA TYR A 158 -9.80 -5.98 17.90
C TYR A 158 -10.16 -5.76 16.42
N HIS A 159 -11.07 -4.82 16.12
CA HIS A 159 -11.49 -4.53 14.75
C HIS A 159 -10.37 -3.87 13.95
N ALA A 160 -9.68 -2.89 14.53
CA ALA A 160 -8.53 -2.24 13.91
C ALA A 160 -7.42 -3.25 13.57
N ARG A 161 -7.11 -4.19 14.50
CA ARG A 161 -6.13 -5.25 14.26
C ARG A 161 -6.52 -6.17 13.10
N ALA A 162 -7.77 -6.63 13.05
CA ALA A 162 -8.25 -7.53 12.01
C ALA A 162 -8.17 -6.85 10.62
N MET A 163 -8.63 -5.61 10.52
CA MET A 163 -8.52 -4.84 9.27
C MET A 163 -7.06 -4.55 8.90
N LEU A 164 -6.18 -4.32 9.88
CA LEU A 164 -4.77 -4.06 9.61
C LEU A 164 -4.09 -5.29 9.00
N GLN A 165 -4.38 -6.49 9.53
CA GLN A 165 -3.91 -7.74 8.96
C GLN A 165 -4.42 -7.97 7.53
N GLN A 166 -5.70 -7.64 7.27
CA GLN A 166 -6.27 -7.69 5.93
C GLN A 166 -5.57 -6.70 4.99
N ALA A 167 -5.36 -5.46 5.42
CA ALA A 167 -4.66 -4.43 4.66
C ALA A 167 -3.24 -4.86 4.26
N LEU A 168 -2.48 -5.40 5.22
CA LEU A 168 -1.13 -5.91 5.00
C LEU A 168 -1.12 -7.11 4.03
N THR A 169 -2.14 -7.97 4.08
CA THR A 169 -2.29 -9.08 3.14
C THR A 169 -2.53 -8.57 1.72
N ILE A 170 -3.39 -7.55 1.55
CA ILE A 170 -3.64 -6.91 0.25
C ILE A 170 -2.37 -6.25 -0.27
N LYS A 171 -1.66 -5.48 0.57
CA LYS A 171 -0.37 -4.84 0.22
C LYS A 171 0.68 -5.88 -0.18
N ALA A 172 0.76 -7.01 0.51
CA ALA A 172 1.67 -8.10 0.17
C ALA A 172 1.36 -8.71 -1.21
N LYS A 173 0.08 -8.92 -1.56
CA LYS A 173 -0.33 -9.35 -2.90
C LYS A 173 0.09 -8.31 -3.96
N ALA A 174 -0.12 -7.02 -3.69
CA ALA A 174 0.27 -5.93 -4.59
C ALA A 174 1.79 -5.87 -4.81
N ARG A 175 2.59 -6.04 -3.75
CA ARG A 175 4.05 -6.19 -3.85
C ARG A 175 4.45 -7.41 -4.67
N GLN A 176 3.79 -8.55 -4.48
CA GLN A 176 4.08 -9.76 -5.25
C GLN A 176 3.84 -9.55 -6.75
N VAL A 177 2.72 -8.95 -7.13
CA VAL A 177 2.41 -8.60 -8.53
C VAL A 177 3.43 -7.60 -9.07
N SER A 178 3.81 -6.60 -8.28
CA SER A 178 4.77 -5.57 -8.69
C SER A 178 6.20 -6.09 -8.90
N ARG A 179 6.55 -7.26 -8.35
CA ARG A 179 7.86 -7.89 -8.57
C ARG A 179 7.96 -8.62 -9.92
N LEU A 180 6.84 -8.83 -10.61
CA LEU A 180 6.81 -9.52 -11.90
C LEU A 180 7.28 -8.63 -13.06
N TRP A 181 7.34 -7.32 -12.84
CA TRP A 181 7.75 -6.31 -13.81
C TRP A 181 8.82 -5.34 -13.26
#